data_AF-A0A8H3XF84-F1
#
_entry.id   AF-A0A8H3XF84-F1
#
_cell.length_a   1.000
_cell.length_b   1.000
_cell.length_c   1.000
_cell.angle_alpha   90.00
_cell.angle_beta   90.00
_cell.angle_gamma   90.00
#
_symmetry.space_group_name_H-M   'P 1'
#
loop_
_entity.id
_entity.type
_entity.pdbx_description
1 polymer ?
#
loop_
_entity_poly.entity_id
_entity_poly.type
_entity_poly.pdbx_seq_one_letter_code
_entity_poly.pdbx_strand_id
1 'polypeptide(L)' 'MGRLKKPYISKALIEVLQLPDEQPTLGQINGGIERRFEIQLRTLKEIEKKIEDLPILKQDIKELKESIEDLKTNK' A
#
# COMPACT_ATOMS: atom_id res chain seq x y z
N MET A 1 4.53 11.56 36.71
CA MET A 1 3.90 10.96 35.52
C MET A 1 2.41 10.84 35.76
N GLY A 2 1.58 11.69 35.12
CA GLY A 2 0.13 11.65 35.27
C GLY A 2 -0.48 10.52 34.43
N ARG A 3 -1.20 9.59 35.06
CA ARG A 3 -2.01 8.60 34.32
C ARG A 3 -3.21 9.32 33.71
N LEU A 4 -3.32 9.35 32.39
CA LEU A 4 -4.53 9.78 31.70
C LEU A 4 -5.70 8.89 32.18
N LYS A 5 -6.62 9.45 32.97
CA LYS A 5 -7.88 8.79 33.33
C LYS A 5 -8.67 8.59 32.04
N LYS A 6 -9.11 7.36 31.75
CA LYS A 6 -10.03 7.11 30.65
C LYS A 6 -11.26 8.02 30.82
N PRO A 7 -11.69 8.77 29.80
CA PRO A 7 -12.92 9.56 29.91
C PRO A 7 -14.08 8.60 30.16
N TYR A 8 -14.87 8.88 31.20
CA TYR A 8 -16.07 8.10 31.50
C TYR A 8 -17.14 8.48 30.48
N ILE A 9 -17.30 7.67 29.44
CA ILE A 9 -18.37 7.79 28.45
C ILE A 9 -19.55 6.99 28.97
N SER A 10 -20.72 7.62 29.09
CA SER A 10 -21.93 6.93 29.56
C SER A 10 -22.35 5.81 28.59
N LYS A 11 -22.88 4.70 29.11
CA LYS A 11 -23.39 3.58 28.29
C LYS A 11 -24.45 4.04 27.26
N ALA A 12 -25.35 4.93 27.67
CA ALA A 12 -26.37 5.50 26.78
C ALA A 12 -25.74 6.25 25.59
N LEU A 13 -24.63 6.95 25.81
CA LEU A 13 -23.91 7.64 24.74
C LEU A 13 -23.19 6.65 23.79
N ILE A 14 -22.67 5.54 24.33
CA ILE A 14 -22.08 4.46 23.52
C ILE A 14 -23.15 3.83 22.62
N GLU A 15 -24.33 3.52 23.17
CA GLU A 15 -25.45 2.93 22.43
C GLU A 15 -25.99 3.86 21.34
N VAL A 16 -26.21 5.15 21.65
CA VAL A 16 -26.69 6.15 20.68
C VAL A 16 -25.69 6.36 19.55
N LEU A 17 -24.40 6.40 19.86
CA LEU A 17 -23.34 6.64 18.88
C LEU A 17 -22.82 5.36 18.21
N GLN A 18 -23.35 4.20 18.58
CA GLN A 18 -22.90 2.87 18.12
C GLN A 18 -21.38 2.71 18.23
N LEU A 19 -20.79 3.25 19.30
CA LEU A 19 -19.36 3.13 19.53
C LEU A 19 -19.02 1.69 19.92
N PRO A 20 -17.85 1.18 19.52
CA PRO A 20 -17.42 -0.14 19.96
C PRO A 20 -17.35 -0.19 21.49
N ASP A 21 -17.79 -1.30 22.06
CA ASP A 21 -17.81 -1.54 23.51
C ASP A 21 -16.43 -1.35 24.17
N GLU A 22 -15.38 -1.61 23.39
CA GLU A 22 -13.99 -1.36 23.77
C GLU A 22 -13.32 -0.41 22.78
N GLN A 23 -12.79 0.70 23.29
CA GLN A 23 -11.86 1.52 22.51
C GLN A 23 -10.57 0.74 22.28
N PRO A 24 -10.04 0.74 21.04
CA PRO A 24 -8.77 0.09 20.76
C PRO A 24 -7.67 0.69 21.62
N THR A 25 -6.81 -0.17 22.14
CA THR A 25 -5.64 0.25 22.90
C THR A 25 -4.62 0.93 21.99
N LEU A 26 -3.77 1.78 22.57
CA LEU A 26 -2.69 2.43 21.82
C LEU A 26 -1.78 1.42 21.09
N GLY A 27 -1.52 0.26 21.70
CA GLY A 27 -0.73 -0.80 21.07
C GLY A 27 -1.41 -1.41 19.84
N GLN A 28 -2.72 -1.62 19.89
CA GLN A 28 -3.49 -2.09 18.73
C GLN A 28 -3.52 -1.05 17.60
N ILE A 29 -3.65 0.23 17.95
CA ILE A 29 -3.59 1.33 16.98
C ILE A 29 -2.21 1.37 16.31
N ASN A 30 -1.13 1.37 17.10
CA ASN A 30 0.24 1.41 16.58
C ASN A 30 0.53 0.20 15.69
N GLY A 31 0.22 -1.02 16.15
CA GLY A 31 0.44 -2.23 15.34
C GLY A 31 -0.38 -2.23 14.04
N GLY A 32 -1.60 -1.68 14.06
CA GLY A 32 -2.41 -1.51 12.86
C GLY A 32 -1.87 -0.44 11.90
N ILE A 33 -1.21 0.59 12.41
CA ILE A 33 -0.54 1.61 11.61
C ILE A 33 0.74 1.04 10.99
N GLU A 34 1.60 0.40 11.78
CA GLU A 34 2.84 -0.24 11.32
C GLU A 34 2.58 -1.25 10.19
N ARG A 35 1.62 -2.17 10.39
CA ARG A 35 1.26 -3.15 9.37
C ARG A 35 0.81 -2.50 8.06
N ARG A 36 0.05 -1.40 8.13
CA ARG A 36 -0.39 -0.67 6.93
C ARG A 36 0.79 -0.03 6.20
N PHE A 37 1.72 0.57 6.93
CA PHE A 37 2.94 1.11 6.36
C PHE A 37 3.83 0.02 5.73
N GLU A 38 3.96 -1.15 6.35
CA GLU A 38 4.72 -2.26 5.77
C GLU A 38 4.15 -2.73 4.43
N ILE A 39 2.82 -2.87 4.33
CA ILE A 39 2.15 -3.27 3.09
C ILE A 39 2.37 -2.21 2.02
N GLN A 40 2.14 -0.93 2.35
CA GLN A 40 2.36 0.18 1.42
C GLN A 40 3.81 0.23 0.94
N LEU A 41 4.78 0.03 1.84
CA LEU A 41 6.20 0.05 1.49
C LEU A 41 6.56 -1.10 0.54
N ARG A 42 6.00 -2.29 0.73
CA ARG A 42 6.19 -3.42 -0.21
C ARG A 42 5.62 -3.09 -1.59
N THR A 43 4.39 -2.56 -1.64
CA THR A 43 3.77 -2.16 -2.91
C THR A 43 4.59 -1.09 -3.62
N LEU A 44 5.14 -0.10 -2.90
CA LEU A 44 6.01 0.93 -3.48
C LEU A 44 7.29 0.33 -4.07
N LYS A 45 7.94 -0.61 -3.39
CA LYS A 45 9.13 -1.31 -3.92
C LYS A 45 8.83 -2.10 -5.19
N GLU A 46 7.66 -2.74 -5.28
CA GLU A 46 7.25 -3.45 -6.50
C GLU A 46 7.00 -2.48 -7.66
N ILE A 47 6.41 -1.31 -7.38
CA ILE A 47 6.21 -0.25 -8.39
C ILE A 47 7.55 0.29 -8.86
N GLU A 48 8.47 0.59 -7.94
CA GLU A 48 9.82 1.06 -8.24
C GLU A 48 10.55 0.09 -9.18
N LYS A 49 10.57 -1.22 -8.85
CA LYS A 49 11.14 -2.25 -9.71
C LYS A 49 10.50 -2.27 -11.10
N LYS A 50 9.18 -2.20 -11.20
CA LYS A 50 8.49 -2.17 -12.49
C LYS A 50 8.84 -0.93 -13.32
N ILE A 51 9.09 0.21 -12.66
CA ILE A 51 9.55 1.44 -13.33
C ILE A 51 10.97 1.26 -13.86
N GLU A 52 11.85 0.59 -13.12
CA GLU A 52 13.21 0.24 -13.56
C GLU A 52 13.21 -0.74 -14.74
N ASP A 53 12.27 -1.68 -14.78
CA ASP A 53 12.14 -2.67 -15.86
C ASP A 53 11.55 -2.08 -17.17
N LEU A 54 10.80 -0.97 -17.08
CA LEU A 54 10.10 -0.36 -18.22
C LEU A 54 11.02 0.07 -19.39
N PRO A 55 12.17 0.73 -19.16
CA PRO A 55 13.12 1.07 -20.22
C PRO A 55 13.64 -0.15 -20.98
N ILE A 56 13.94 -1.25 -20.27
CA ILE A 56 14.43 -2.49 -20.87
C ILE A 56 13.36 -3.05 -21.80
N LEU A 57 12.12 -3.16 -21.29
CA LEU A 57 10.99 -3.64 -22.10
C LEU A 57 10.73 -2.76 -23.33
N LYS A 58 10.91 -1.45 -23.22
CA LYS A 58 10.79 -0.53 -24.37
C LYS A 58 11.87 -0.78 -25.42
N GLN A 59 13.09 -1.10 -25.00
CA GLN A 59 14.19 -1.44 -25.89
C GLN A 59 13.92 -2.77 -26.62
N ASP A 60 13.55 -3.81 -25.88
CA ASP A 60 13.24 -5.13 -26.45
C ASP A 60 12.13 -5.04 -27.51
N ILE A 61 11.08 -4.26 -27.24
CA ILE A 61 9.99 -4.02 -28.20
C ILE A 61 10.49 -3.31 -29.46
N LYS A 62 11.43 -2.37 -29.32
CA LYS A 62 12.01 -1.65 -30.47
C LYS A 62 12.83 -2.59 -31.33
N GLU A 63 13.71 -3.38 -30.74
CA GLU A 63 14.56 -4.35 -31.45
C GLU A 63 13.72 -5.42 -32.16
N LEU A 64 12.65 -5.89 -31.51
CA LEU A 64 11.73 -6.84 -32.12
C LEU A 64 11.00 -6.25 -33.34
N LYS A 65 10.61 -4.98 -33.27
CA LYS A 65 9.98 -4.29 -34.41
C LYS A 65 10.93 -4.16 -35.58
N GLU A 66 12.18 -3.76 -35.33
CA GLU A 66 13.22 -3.67 -36.37
C GLU A 66 13.45 -5.03 -37.02
N SER A 67 13.62 -6.09 -36.21
CA SER A 67 13.79 -7.46 -36.71
C SER A 67 12.62 -7.94 -37.57
N ILE A 68 11.38 -7.56 -37.22
CA ILE A 68 10.19 -7.89 -38.03
C ILE A 68 10.18 -7.15 -39.36
N GLU A 69 10.58 -5.88 -39.39
CA GLU A 69 10.66 -5.11 -40.64
C GLU A 69 11.76 -5.66 -41.56
N ASP A 70 12.93 -6.00 -41.02
CA ASP A 70 14.03 -6.60 -41.78
C ASP A 70 13.59 -7.91 -42.46
N LEU A 71 12.77 -8.73 -41.78
CA LEU A 71 12.22 -9.96 -42.35
C LEU A 71 11.18 -9.70 -43.45
N LYS A 72 10.46 -8.57 -43.40
CA LYS A 72 9.51 -8.20 -44.45
C LYS A 72 10.20 -7.66 -45.70
N THR A 73 11.28 -6.90 -45.54
CA THR A 73 12.00 -6.26 -46.66
C THR A 73 13.00 -7.19 -47.34
N ASN A 74 13.42 -8.29 -46.70
CA ASN A 74 14.25 -9.33 -47.30
C ASN A 74 13.45 -10.36 -48.14
N LYS A 75 12.34 -9.92 -48.76
CA LYS A 75 11.50 -10.73 -49.64
C LYS A 75 11.58 -10.27 -51.09
#